data_AF-A0A9Q5SN06-F1
#
_entry.id   AF-A0A9Q5SN06-F1
#
_cell.length_a   1.000
_cell.length_b   1.000
_cell.length_c   1.000
_cell.angle_alpha   90.00
_cell.angle_beta   90.00
_cell.angle_gamma   90.00
#
_symmetry.space_group_name_H-M   'P 1'
#
loop_
_entity.id
_entity.type
_entity.pdbx_description
1 polymer ?
#
loop_
_entity_poly.entity_id
_entity_poly.type
_entity_poly.pdbx_seq_one_letter_code
_entity_poly.pdbx_strand_id
1 'polypeptide(L)'
;MKKSIEFLILITVVIYINNFAFAYVNGYKTLIGISALWAISPFLFLTIASFILANDYKSDYSIVKKEARIDFVLKVISCIVAFYNYKFEIGSSEYIMRFVILAALFIGNIILEYKMYKIVKKYVPKVSDEVKTISDQEKWNIKNYGRAATLGLGSFIFVVVGGMNIVYITNMNKYYSLISIFIFIIFLKMNYDKNCLFYQDKMVRKRIFLRDAFYAALGFGYNLVVAFDLISYSEMIVNTALIVGICFLYPTIVTNRKIALKQREVSKEIGDDFEYYYNDENNPYKSL
;
A
#
# COMPACT_ATOMS: atom_id res chain seq x y z
N MET A 1 -0.37 18.37 -8.92
CA MET A 1 0.87 18.02 -8.21
C MET A 1 0.92 18.69 -6.83
N LYS A 2 0.74 20.01 -6.74
CA LYS A 2 0.67 20.76 -5.47
C LYS A 2 -0.28 20.14 -4.42
N LYS A 3 -1.56 19.98 -4.77
CA LYS A 3 -2.57 19.32 -3.90
C LYS A 3 -2.18 17.91 -3.46
N SER A 4 -1.45 17.17 -4.31
CA SER A 4 -0.98 15.83 -3.97
C SER A 4 0.12 15.87 -2.93
N ILE A 5 1.08 16.81 -3.03
CA ILE A 5 2.11 16.98 -2.00
C ILE A 5 1.53 17.54 -0.69
N GLU A 6 0.56 18.46 -0.76
CA GLU A 6 -0.16 18.92 0.43
C GLU A 6 -0.87 17.76 1.13
N PHE A 7 -1.49 16.86 0.36
CA PHE A 7 -2.06 15.62 0.89
C PHE A 7 -0.99 14.66 1.44
N LEU A 8 0.20 14.58 0.83
CA LEU A 8 1.32 13.79 1.38
C LEU A 8 1.70 14.28 2.77
N ILE A 9 1.87 15.59 2.93
CA ILE A 9 2.21 16.22 4.21
C ILE A 9 1.16 15.88 5.27
N LEU A 10 -0.12 15.99 4.92
CA LEU A 10 -1.20 15.62 5.82
C LEU A 10 -1.11 14.15 6.25
N ILE A 11 -0.95 13.23 5.30
CA ILE A 11 -0.83 11.79 5.59
C ILE A 11 0.40 11.49 6.43
N THR A 12 1.51 12.19 6.21
CA THR A 12 2.73 12.06 7.02
C THR A 12 2.49 12.47 8.46
N VAL A 13 1.84 13.61 8.69
CA VAL A 13 1.46 14.02 10.05
C VAL A 13 0.60 12.94 10.71
N VAL A 14 -0.39 12.38 10.00
CA VAL A 14 -1.23 11.29 10.52
C VAL A 14 -0.41 10.03 10.83
N ILE A 15 0.53 9.64 9.96
CA ILE A 15 1.45 8.50 10.19
C ILE A 15 2.22 8.70 11.49
N TYR A 16 2.83 9.88 11.68
CA TYR A 16 3.65 10.12 12.85
C TYR A 16 2.83 10.23 14.14
N ILE A 17 1.66 10.86 14.11
CA ILE A 17 0.73 10.84 15.24
C ILE A 17 0.38 9.40 15.62
N ASN A 18 0.03 8.57 14.64
CA ASN A 18 -0.25 7.16 14.85
C ASN A 18 0.95 6.40 15.44
N ASN A 19 2.15 6.63 14.91
CA ASN A 19 3.38 6.00 15.35
C ASN A 19 3.74 6.40 16.79
N PHE A 20 3.63 7.68 17.14
CA PHE A 20 3.85 8.17 18.51
C PHE A 20 2.80 7.60 19.48
N ALA A 21 1.52 7.62 19.10
CA ALA A 21 0.45 7.10 19.92
C ALA A 21 0.61 5.59 20.16
N PHE A 22 0.97 4.82 19.13
CA PHE A 22 1.22 3.39 19.27
C PHE A 22 2.44 3.11 20.15
N ALA A 23 3.57 3.80 19.91
CA ALA A 23 4.78 3.65 20.72
C ALA A 23 4.53 3.97 22.20
N TYR A 24 3.72 5.00 22.47
CA TYR A 24 3.28 5.36 23.82
C TYR A 24 2.45 4.24 24.42
N VAL A 25 1.33 3.86 23.79
CA VAL A 25 0.39 2.86 24.33
C VAL A 25 1.05 1.50 24.54
N ASN A 26 1.90 1.05 23.60
CA ASN A 26 2.61 -0.21 23.72
C ASN A 26 3.65 -0.21 24.87
N GLY A 27 4.11 0.97 25.31
CA GLY A 27 4.93 1.13 26.52
C GLY A 27 4.16 0.89 27.82
N TYR A 28 2.84 1.11 27.83
CA TYR A 28 1.99 0.90 29.03
C TYR A 28 1.32 -0.47 29.05
N LYS A 29 0.85 -0.95 27.89
CA LYS A 29 0.00 -2.14 27.81
C LYS A 29 0.35 -2.95 26.57
N THR A 30 0.36 -4.27 26.75
CA THR A 30 0.34 -5.18 25.60
C THR A 30 -1.01 -5.09 24.93
N LEU A 31 -1.03 -4.72 23.66
CA LEU A 31 -2.26 -4.71 22.86
C LEU A 31 -2.68 -6.17 22.58
N ILE A 32 -3.87 -6.54 23.04
CA ILE A 32 -4.44 -7.89 22.88
C ILE A 32 -5.83 -7.77 22.24
N GLY A 33 -6.25 -8.80 21.50
CA GLY A 33 -7.57 -8.88 20.87
C GLY A 33 -7.76 -7.82 19.78
N ILE A 34 -8.92 -7.16 19.75
CA ILE A 34 -9.28 -6.15 18.73
C ILE A 34 -8.28 -4.98 18.72
N SER A 35 -7.72 -4.61 19.88
CA SER A 35 -6.74 -3.52 19.97
C SER A 35 -5.43 -3.84 19.24
N ALA A 36 -5.10 -5.12 19.02
CA ALA A 36 -3.96 -5.54 18.22
C ALA A 36 -4.14 -5.23 16.72
N LEU A 37 -5.38 -4.98 16.26
CA LEU A 37 -5.62 -4.50 14.89
C LEU A 37 -5.00 -3.12 14.64
N TRP A 38 -4.67 -2.36 15.70
CA TRP A 38 -3.93 -1.11 15.55
C TRP A 38 -2.52 -1.35 14.97
N ALA A 39 -1.94 -2.54 15.13
CA ALA A 39 -0.70 -2.92 14.47
C ALA A 39 -0.78 -2.80 12.93
N ILE A 40 -1.99 -2.75 12.36
CA ILE A 40 -2.22 -2.70 10.91
C ILE A 40 -2.19 -1.27 10.35
N SER A 41 -2.43 -0.26 11.18
CA SER A 41 -2.54 1.13 10.73
C SER A 41 -1.30 1.67 9.99
N PRO A 42 -0.04 1.32 10.35
CA PRO A 42 1.14 1.74 9.58
C PRO A 42 1.07 1.32 8.13
N PHE A 43 0.57 0.10 7.87
CA PHE A 43 0.52 -0.46 6.53
C PHE A 43 -0.55 0.22 5.69
N LEU A 44 -1.71 0.52 6.28
CA LEU A 44 -2.75 1.29 5.62
C LEU A 44 -2.23 2.67 5.23
N PHE A 45 -1.57 3.37 6.14
CA PHE A 45 -1.05 4.71 5.88
C PHE A 45 0.15 4.72 4.92
N LEU A 46 1.08 3.76 5.02
CA LEU A 46 2.17 3.61 4.06
C LEU A 46 1.63 3.32 2.65
N THR A 47 0.58 2.51 2.54
CA THR A 47 -0.07 2.24 1.25
C THR A 47 -0.65 3.53 0.68
N ILE A 48 -1.37 4.31 1.49
CA ILE A 48 -1.92 5.62 1.09
C ILE A 48 -0.79 6.58 0.66
N ALA A 49 0.30 6.66 1.44
CA ALA A 49 1.46 7.52 1.11
C ALA A 49 2.17 7.08 -0.17
N SER A 50 2.21 5.78 -0.46
CA SER A 50 2.86 5.24 -1.68
C SER A 50 2.18 5.68 -2.98
N PHE A 51 0.89 6.06 -2.92
CA PHE A 51 0.16 6.62 -4.06
C PHE A 51 0.74 7.95 -4.57
N ILE A 52 1.71 8.55 -3.90
CA ILE A 52 2.37 9.78 -4.37
C ILE A 52 3.69 9.45 -5.09
N LEU A 53 4.32 8.32 -4.78
CA LEU A 53 5.62 7.89 -5.29
C LEU A 53 5.59 7.29 -6.70
N ALA A 54 4.67 6.35 -6.93
CA ALA A 54 4.59 5.59 -8.17
C ALA A 54 3.82 6.32 -9.29
N ASN A 55 3.90 7.65 -9.35
CA ASN A 55 3.25 8.42 -10.42
C ASN A 55 4.12 8.45 -11.68
N ASP A 56 4.51 7.26 -12.16
CA ASP A 56 5.20 7.08 -13.44
C ASP A 56 4.32 7.48 -14.63
N TYR A 57 3.03 7.74 -14.40
CA TYR A 57 2.05 8.13 -15.43
C TYR A 57 1.99 9.64 -15.71
N LYS A 58 2.66 10.46 -14.91
CA LYS A 58 2.80 11.90 -15.17
C LYS A 58 4.28 12.22 -15.20
N SER A 59 4.82 12.47 -16.39
CA SER A 59 6.21 12.90 -16.63
C SER A 59 6.66 13.97 -15.64
N ASP A 60 5.74 14.86 -15.25
CA ASP A 60 5.92 15.92 -14.26
C ASP A 60 6.43 15.43 -12.88
N TYR A 61 6.09 14.21 -12.42
CA TYR A 61 6.49 13.72 -11.08
C TYR A 61 7.91 13.15 -11.05
N SER A 62 8.57 12.99 -12.20
CA SER A 62 9.97 12.53 -12.27
C SER A 62 10.92 13.44 -11.47
N ILE A 63 10.59 14.72 -11.37
CA ILE A 63 11.41 15.80 -10.79
C ILE A 63 11.58 15.64 -9.28
N VAL A 64 10.62 15.01 -8.60
CA VAL A 64 10.65 14.76 -7.15
C VAL A 64 10.83 13.28 -6.81
N LYS A 65 11.08 12.42 -7.81
CA LYS A 65 11.08 10.96 -7.62
C LYS A 65 12.14 10.48 -6.64
N LYS A 66 13.32 11.11 -6.64
CA LYS A 66 14.41 10.77 -5.71
C LYS A 66 14.04 11.14 -4.28
N GLU A 67 13.61 12.38 -4.06
CA GLU A 67 13.15 12.89 -2.77
C GLU A 67 12.01 12.06 -2.22
N ALA A 68 11.02 11.75 -3.06
CA ALA A 68 9.87 10.97 -2.67
C ALA A 68 10.28 9.54 -2.23
N ARG A 69 11.18 8.87 -2.96
CA ARG A 69 11.68 7.54 -2.55
C ARG A 69 12.33 7.57 -1.17
N ILE A 70 13.19 8.57 -0.92
CA ILE A 70 13.86 8.73 0.38
C ILE A 70 12.82 9.00 1.47
N ASP A 71 11.89 9.92 1.20
CA ASP A 71 10.78 10.25 2.10
C ASP A 71 9.98 9.00 2.50
N PHE A 72 9.66 8.13 1.55
CA PHE A 72 8.95 6.88 1.83
C PHE A 72 9.77 5.90 2.66
N VAL A 73 11.05 5.75 2.36
CA VAL A 73 11.95 4.89 3.14
C VAL A 73 12.00 5.35 4.60
N LEU A 74 12.07 6.67 4.85
CA LEU A 74 12.04 7.21 6.21
C LEU A 74 10.71 6.91 6.92
N LYS A 75 9.57 6.94 6.22
CA LYS A 75 8.26 6.51 6.80
C LYS A 75 8.27 5.03 7.16
N VAL A 76 8.85 4.18 6.31
CA VAL A 76 8.96 2.74 6.60
C VAL A 76 9.82 2.52 7.85
N ILE A 77 10.96 3.20 7.95
CA ILE A 77 11.84 3.13 9.12
C ILE A 77 11.11 3.64 10.38
N SER A 78 10.35 4.73 10.28
CA SER A 78 9.61 5.25 11.44
C SER A 78 8.53 4.28 11.90
N CYS A 79 7.84 3.59 10.99
CA CYS A 79 6.93 2.52 11.34
C CYS A 79 7.65 1.33 11.99
N ILE A 80 8.85 0.93 11.52
CA ILE A 80 9.65 -0.11 12.19
C ILE A 80 9.96 0.31 13.63
N VAL A 81 10.48 1.52 13.85
CA VAL A 81 10.83 2.03 15.19
C VAL A 81 9.60 2.14 16.09
N ALA A 82 8.46 2.57 15.53
CA ALA A 82 7.22 2.73 16.27
C ALA A 82 6.54 1.40 16.61
N PHE A 83 6.68 0.35 15.80
CA PHE A 83 6.01 -0.94 16.01
C PHE A 83 6.94 -2.03 16.51
N TYR A 84 8.21 -1.69 16.75
CA TYR A 84 9.15 -2.58 17.40
C TYR A 84 8.64 -2.96 18.81
N ASN A 85 8.50 -4.26 19.06
CA ASN A 85 7.84 -4.77 20.26
C ASN A 85 8.81 -4.93 21.44
N TYR A 86 9.59 -3.89 21.75
CA TYR A 86 10.29 -3.82 23.04
C TYR A 86 9.37 -3.13 24.04
N LYS A 87 9.07 -3.82 25.15
CA LYS A 87 8.52 -3.21 26.36
C LYS A 87 9.68 -2.52 27.08
N PHE A 88 9.97 -1.30 26.68
CA PHE A 88 10.85 -0.46 27.47
C PHE A 88 10.07 0.08 28.66
N GLU A 89 10.68 0.05 29.84
CA GLU A 89 10.11 0.72 31.01
C GLU A 89 9.93 2.21 30.71
N ILE A 90 8.82 2.77 31.16
CA ILE A 90 8.52 4.18 30.91
C ILE A 90 9.59 5.03 31.60
N GLY A 91 10.23 5.90 30.83
CA GLY A 91 11.34 6.74 31.31
C GLY A 91 12.72 6.09 31.20
N SER A 92 12.83 4.84 30.71
CA SER A 92 14.13 4.26 30.37
C SER A 92 14.80 5.03 29.23
N SER A 93 16.13 4.92 29.16
CA SER A 93 16.93 5.56 28.10
C SER A 93 16.46 5.10 26.71
N GLU A 94 16.14 3.82 26.57
CA GLU A 94 15.67 3.20 25.33
C GLU A 94 14.26 3.69 24.95
N TYR A 95 13.36 3.84 25.93
CA TYR A 95 12.04 4.45 25.71
C TYR A 95 12.21 5.88 25.17
N ILE A 96 13.03 6.70 25.82
CA ILE A 96 13.29 8.09 25.39
C ILE A 96 13.92 8.10 24.00
N MET A 97 14.93 7.26 23.76
CA MET A 97 15.64 7.18 22.48
C MET A 97 14.70 6.81 21.32
N ARG A 98 13.72 5.93 21.55
CA ARG A 98 12.68 5.60 20.55
C ARG A 98 11.90 6.84 20.11
N PHE A 99 11.43 7.66 21.05
CA PHE A 99 10.69 8.89 20.74
C PHE A 99 11.58 9.94 20.06
N VAL A 100 12.84 10.05 20.47
CA VAL A 100 13.82 10.94 19.82
C VAL A 100 14.06 10.54 18.36
N ILE A 101 14.24 9.24 18.09
CA ILE A 101 14.39 8.72 16.72
C ILE A 101 13.12 9.01 15.90
N LEU A 102 11.92 8.77 16.45
CA LEU A 102 10.67 9.07 15.77
C LEU A 102 10.53 10.56 15.45
N ALA A 103 10.91 11.45 16.37
CA ALA A 103 10.90 12.89 16.15
C ALA A 103 11.91 13.33 15.07
N ALA A 104 13.13 12.77 15.09
CA ALA A 104 14.14 13.05 14.07
C ALA A 104 13.68 12.62 12.67
N LEU A 105 13.09 11.42 12.57
CA LEU A 105 12.51 10.92 11.32
C LEU A 105 11.34 11.80 10.86
N PHE A 106 10.46 12.23 11.78
CA PHE A 106 9.35 13.13 11.45
C PHE A 106 9.82 14.44 10.83
N ILE A 107 10.79 15.09 11.49
CA ILE A 107 11.38 16.34 11.01
C ILE A 107 12.03 16.12 9.64
N GLY A 108 12.79 15.03 9.47
CA GLY A 108 13.40 14.68 8.19
C GLY A 108 12.38 14.53 7.05
N ASN A 109 11.27 13.82 7.31
CA ASN A 109 10.17 13.67 6.36
C ASN A 109 9.52 15.00 5.99
N ILE A 110 9.19 15.83 6.98
CA ILE A 110 8.58 17.15 6.72
C ILE A 110 9.51 18.06 5.91
N ILE A 111 10.83 18.04 6.19
CA ILE A 111 11.82 18.80 5.42
C ILE A 111 11.84 18.33 3.95
N LEU A 112 11.85 17.02 3.70
CA LEU A 112 11.82 16.47 2.34
C LEU A 112 10.53 16.84 1.61
N GLU A 113 9.38 16.73 2.26
CA GLU A 113 8.09 17.07 1.66
C GLU A 113 7.95 18.57 1.39
N TYR A 114 8.48 19.40 2.27
CA TYR A 114 8.55 20.84 2.04
C TYR A 114 9.49 21.20 0.87
N LYS A 115 10.62 20.48 0.73
CA LYS A 115 11.50 20.60 -0.44
C LYS A 115 10.77 20.21 -1.72
N MET A 116 10.05 19.08 -1.72
CA MET A 116 9.22 18.65 -2.85
C MET A 116 8.16 19.71 -3.18
N TYR A 117 7.47 20.27 -2.17
CA TYR A 117 6.48 21.33 -2.36
C TYR A 117 7.07 22.57 -3.05
N LYS A 118 8.26 23.02 -2.62
CA LYS A 118 8.96 24.15 -3.24
C LYS A 118 9.32 23.90 -4.70
N ILE A 119 9.80 22.69 -5.02
CA ILE A 119 10.11 22.28 -6.40
C ILE A 119 8.86 22.37 -7.26
N VAL A 120 7.75 21.81 -6.77
CA VAL A 120 6.48 21.76 -7.50
C VAL A 120 5.80 23.12 -7.65
N LYS A 121 5.97 24.02 -6.67
CA LYS A 121 5.43 25.38 -6.77
C LYS A 121 6.11 26.20 -7.87
N LYS A 122 7.39 25.95 -8.14
CA LYS A 122 8.18 26.63 -9.18
C LYS A 122 8.11 25.94 -10.53
N TYR A 123 7.56 24.73 -10.59
CA TYR A 123 7.52 23.94 -11.81
C TYR A 123 6.41 24.43 -12.74
N VAL A 124 6.79 24.76 -13.98
CA VAL A 124 5.86 24.99 -15.08
C VAL A 124 5.72 23.66 -15.82
N PRO A 125 4.50 23.07 -15.91
CA PRO A 125 4.30 21.83 -16.65
C PRO A 125 4.76 22.01 -18.09
N LYS A 126 5.61 21.11 -18.59
CA LYS A 126 5.72 20.96 -20.04
C LYS A 126 4.35 20.49 -20.52
N VAL A 127 3.71 21.26 -21.41
CA VAL A 127 2.52 20.79 -22.12
C VAL A 127 2.96 19.53 -22.85
N SER A 128 2.55 18.37 -22.35
CA SER A 128 2.73 17.14 -23.12
C SER A 128 1.65 17.16 -24.18
N ASP A 129 2.06 17.30 -25.44
CA ASP A 129 1.16 17.25 -26.61
C ASP A 129 0.49 15.87 -26.80
N GLU A 130 0.84 14.88 -25.98
CA GLU A 130 0.11 13.63 -25.90
C GLU A 130 -1.18 13.81 -25.07
N VAL A 131 -2.23 14.33 -25.71
CA VAL A 131 -3.59 14.01 -25.29
C VAL A 131 -3.73 12.50 -25.46
N LYS A 132 -3.59 11.73 -24.38
CA LYS A 132 -3.97 10.31 -24.38
C LYS A 132 -5.48 10.27 -24.58
N THR A 133 -5.91 10.20 -25.84
CA THR A 133 -7.29 9.99 -26.22
C THR A 133 -7.74 8.64 -25.67
N ILE A 134 -8.62 8.67 -24.68
CA ILE A 134 -9.27 7.48 -24.13
C ILE A 134 -10.15 6.91 -25.23
N SER A 135 -9.95 5.63 -25.58
CA SER A 135 -10.77 5.02 -26.63
C SER A 135 -12.20 4.81 -26.13
N ASP A 136 -13.14 4.76 -27.07
CA ASP A 136 -14.55 4.55 -26.73
C ASP A 136 -14.78 3.20 -26.03
N GLN A 137 -14.04 2.16 -26.44
CA GLN A 137 -14.01 0.87 -25.76
C GLN A 137 -13.55 0.96 -24.29
N GLU A 138 -12.59 1.84 -23.98
CA GLU A 138 -12.16 2.07 -22.60
C GLU A 138 -13.24 2.77 -21.77
N LYS A 139 -14.04 3.66 -22.37
CA LYS A 139 -15.17 4.32 -21.70
C LYS A 139 -16.25 3.30 -21.31
N TRP A 140 -16.64 2.42 -22.24
CA TRP A 140 -17.59 1.33 -21.98
C TRP A 140 -17.10 0.31 -20.95
N ASN A 141 -15.78 0.19 -20.76
CA ASN A 141 -15.21 -0.73 -19.77
C ASN A 141 -15.16 -0.16 -18.34
N ILE A 142 -15.73 1.03 -18.08
CA ILE A 142 -15.64 1.74 -16.80
C ILE A 142 -16.13 0.93 -15.60
N LYS A 143 -17.17 0.12 -15.79
CA LYS A 143 -17.74 -0.77 -14.76
C LYS A 143 -16.73 -1.84 -14.33
N ASN A 144 -16.01 -2.44 -15.27
CA ASN A 144 -14.96 -3.42 -14.97
C ASN A 144 -13.76 -2.77 -14.30
N TYR A 145 -13.38 -1.55 -14.71
CA TYR A 145 -12.34 -0.77 -14.01
C TYR A 145 -12.72 -0.46 -12.57
N GLY A 146 -13.97 -0.07 -12.31
CA GLY A 146 -14.47 0.15 -10.95
C GLY A 146 -14.43 -1.12 -10.10
N ARG A 147 -14.94 -2.24 -10.64
CA ARG A 147 -14.87 -3.56 -9.96
C ARG A 147 -13.43 -4.01 -9.69
N ALA A 148 -12.53 -3.83 -10.65
CA ALA A 148 -11.12 -4.14 -10.48
C ALA A 148 -10.46 -3.25 -9.41
N ALA A 149 -10.78 -1.95 -9.36
CA ALA A 149 -10.25 -1.07 -8.32
C ALA A 149 -10.71 -1.52 -6.91
N THR A 150 -12.00 -1.83 -6.75
CA THR A 150 -12.57 -2.32 -5.49
C THR A 150 -11.97 -3.66 -5.07
N LEU A 151 -11.88 -4.62 -5.99
CA LEU A 151 -11.23 -5.92 -5.72
C LEU A 151 -9.75 -5.76 -5.38
N GLY A 152 -9.04 -4.84 -6.04
CA GLY A 152 -7.64 -4.52 -5.75
C GLY A 152 -7.45 -4.02 -4.32
N LEU A 153 -8.25 -3.04 -3.89
CA LEU A 153 -8.18 -2.52 -2.53
C LEU A 153 -8.62 -3.56 -1.49
N GLY A 154 -9.74 -4.23 -1.72
CA GLY A 154 -10.29 -5.24 -0.81
C GLY A 154 -9.33 -6.41 -0.61
N SER A 155 -8.79 -6.98 -1.70
CA SER A 155 -7.81 -8.07 -1.63
C SER A 155 -6.52 -7.67 -0.93
N PHE A 156 -6.05 -6.44 -1.15
CA PHE A 156 -4.86 -5.92 -0.46
C PHE A 156 -5.07 -5.79 1.05
N ILE A 157 -6.19 -5.20 1.48
CA ILE A 157 -6.51 -5.12 2.92
C ILE A 157 -6.63 -6.52 3.51
N PHE A 158 -7.35 -7.41 2.81
CA PHE A 158 -7.57 -8.78 3.28
C PHE A 158 -6.27 -9.56 3.48
N VAL A 159 -5.33 -9.46 2.53
CA VAL A 159 -4.04 -10.15 2.65
C VAL A 159 -3.14 -9.52 3.69
N VAL A 160 -3.16 -8.20 3.89
CA VAL A 160 -2.34 -7.53 4.91
C VAL A 160 -2.82 -7.87 6.32
N VAL A 161 -4.14 -7.82 6.54
CA VAL A 161 -4.77 -8.05 7.85
C VAL A 161 -4.68 -9.51 8.27
N GLY A 162 -4.95 -10.43 7.33
CA GLY A 162 -5.07 -11.86 7.64
C GLY A 162 -3.89 -12.70 7.15
N GLY A 163 -3.59 -12.62 5.86
CA GLY A 163 -2.58 -13.49 5.23
C GLY A 163 -1.17 -13.21 5.73
N MET A 164 -0.65 -12.02 5.45
CA MET A 164 0.70 -11.59 5.83
C MET A 164 0.90 -11.51 7.34
N ASN A 165 -0.16 -11.41 8.13
CA ASN A 165 -0.10 -11.36 9.59
C ASN A 165 -0.01 -12.76 10.26
N ILE A 166 0.32 -13.79 9.48
CA ILE A 166 0.40 -15.19 9.92
C ILE A 166 1.30 -15.40 11.15
N VAL A 167 2.42 -14.67 11.27
CA VAL A 167 3.33 -14.78 12.42
C VAL A 167 2.59 -14.45 13.73
N TYR A 168 1.86 -13.34 13.75
CA TYR A 168 1.11 -12.91 14.93
C TYR A 168 -0.08 -13.83 15.22
N ILE A 169 -0.80 -14.26 14.18
CA ILE A 169 -1.95 -15.17 14.30
C ILE A 169 -1.52 -16.54 14.83
N THR A 170 -0.38 -17.04 14.36
CA THR A 170 0.18 -18.35 14.78
C THR A 170 0.68 -18.29 16.23
N ASN A 171 1.21 -17.15 16.67
CA ASN A 171 1.58 -16.92 18.07
C ASN A 171 0.39 -16.93 19.02
N MET A 172 -0.81 -16.55 18.56
CA MET A 172 -2.04 -16.67 19.35
C MET A 172 -2.49 -18.14 19.46
N ASN A 173 -2.52 -18.84 18.32
CA ASN A 173 -2.80 -20.27 18.28
C ASN A 173 -2.27 -20.84 16.95
N LYS A 174 -1.42 -21.87 17.05
CA LYS A 174 -0.80 -22.49 15.87
C LYS A 174 -1.81 -23.01 14.85
N TYR A 175 -2.99 -23.45 15.29
CA TYR A 175 -4.06 -23.93 14.40
C TYR A 175 -4.68 -22.83 13.53
N TYR A 176 -4.57 -21.55 13.91
CA TYR A 176 -5.10 -20.43 13.13
C TYR A 176 -4.23 -20.05 11.92
N SER A 177 -3.01 -20.61 11.81
CA SER A 177 -2.16 -20.47 10.62
C SER A 177 -2.86 -20.92 9.33
N LEU A 178 -3.73 -21.93 9.40
CA LEU A 178 -4.54 -22.41 8.28
C LEU A 178 -5.49 -21.33 7.75
N ILE A 179 -6.01 -20.47 8.63
CA ILE A 179 -6.87 -19.35 8.23
C ILE A 179 -6.06 -18.35 7.41
N SER A 180 -4.84 -18.01 7.85
CA SER A 180 -3.96 -17.11 7.09
C SER A 180 -3.57 -17.68 5.72
N ILE A 181 -3.30 -18.98 5.63
CA ILE A 181 -3.03 -19.67 4.36
C ILE A 181 -4.26 -19.59 3.43
N PHE A 182 -5.45 -19.86 3.96
CA PHE A 182 -6.69 -19.77 3.19
C PHE A 182 -6.98 -18.34 2.70
N ILE A 183 -6.77 -17.34 3.56
CA ILE A 183 -6.86 -15.91 3.21
C ILE A 183 -5.87 -15.57 2.09
N PHE A 184 -4.63 -16.08 2.15
CA PHE A 184 -3.64 -15.85 1.11
C PHE A 184 -4.04 -16.47 -0.25
N ILE A 185 -4.63 -17.68 -0.23
CA ILE A 185 -5.16 -18.32 -1.46
C ILE A 185 -6.32 -17.49 -2.04
N ILE A 186 -7.25 -17.02 -1.20
CA ILE A 186 -8.34 -16.13 -1.63
C ILE A 186 -7.75 -14.85 -2.24
N PHE A 187 -6.74 -14.26 -1.61
CA PHE A 187 -6.05 -13.09 -2.16
C PHE A 187 -5.50 -13.35 -3.56
N LEU A 188 -4.83 -14.48 -3.80
CA LEU A 188 -4.31 -14.83 -5.13
C LEU A 188 -5.45 -14.94 -6.16
N LYS A 189 -6.57 -15.55 -5.79
CA LYS A 189 -7.76 -15.62 -6.66
C LYS A 189 -8.33 -14.24 -6.97
N MET A 190 -8.56 -13.41 -5.95
CA MET A 190 -9.06 -12.04 -6.15
C MET A 190 -8.10 -11.20 -7.00
N ASN A 191 -6.79 -11.39 -6.84
CA ASN A 191 -5.77 -10.70 -7.62
C ASN A 191 -5.78 -11.15 -9.09
N TYR A 192 -6.03 -12.44 -9.35
CA TYR A 192 -6.25 -12.96 -10.71
C TYR A 192 -7.51 -12.37 -11.33
N ASP A 193 -8.65 -12.44 -10.64
CA ASP A 193 -9.95 -11.95 -11.12
C ASP A 193 -9.92 -10.45 -11.42
N LYS A 194 -9.28 -9.67 -10.54
CA LYS A 194 -9.00 -8.26 -10.76
C LYS A 194 -8.22 -8.01 -12.05
N ASN A 195 -7.15 -8.76 -12.28
CA ASN A 195 -6.35 -8.62 -13.51
C ASN A 195 -7.14 -9.05 -14.75
N CYS A 196 -8.07 -10.02 -14.62
CA CYS A 196 -9.00 -10.40 -15.68
C CYS A 196 -9.95 -9.27 -16.08
N LEU A 197 -10.45 -8.52 -15.12
CA LEU A 197 -11.34 -7.38 -15.35
C LEU A 197 -10.61 -6.19 -15.99
N PHE A 198 -9.32 -6.00 -15.68
CA PHE A 198 -8.57 -4.83 -16.15
C PHE A 198 -7.84 -5.04 -17.47
N TYR A 199 -7.18 -6.20 -17.66
CA TYR A 199 -6.37 -6.47 -18.86
C TYR A 199 -7.13 -7.35 -19.85
N GLN A 200 -7.49 -6.79 -21.00
CA GLN A 200 -8.11 -7.55 -22.10
C GLN A 200 -7.15 -8.60 -22.68
N ASP A 201 -5.89 -8.24 -22.90
CA ASP A 201 -4.86 -9.17 -23.40
C ASP A 201 -4.50 -10.25 -22.36
N LYS A 202 -4.71 -11.51 -22.73
CA LYS A 202 -4.44 -12.70 -21.90
C LYS A 202 -2.96 -12.87 -21.54
N MET A 203 -2.04 -12.57 -22.45
CA MET A 203 -0.59 -12.68 -22.23
C MET A 203 -0.10 -11.61 -21.25
N VAL A 204 -0.56 -10.37 -21.42
CA VAL A 204 -0.24 -9.26 -20.51
C VAL A 204 -0.80 -9.55 -19.12
N ARG A 205 -2.06 -9.98 -19.05
CA ARG A 205 -2.73 -10.39 -17.80
C ARG A 205 -1.95 -11.46 -17.05
N LYS A 206 -1.60 -12.56 -17.72
CA LYS A 206 -0.87 -13.68 -17.11
C LYS A 206 0.49 -13.24 -16.59
N ARG A 207 1.24 -12.43 -17.37
CA ARG A 207 2.56 -11.92 -16.97
C ARG A 207 2.48 -11.07 -15.70
N ILE A 208 1.52 -10.15 -15.63
CA ILE A 208 1.37 -9.24 -14.50
C ILE A 208 0.90 -10.00 -13.25
N PHE A 209 -0.08 -10.89 -13.40
CA PHE A 209 -0.52 -11.76 -12.31
C PHE A 209 0.62 -12.60 -11.74
N LEU A 210 1.39 -13.30 -12.60
CA LEU A 210 2.50 -14.14 -12.16
C LEU A 210 3.57 -13.36 -11.43
N ARG A 211 3.92 -12.16 -11.91
CA ARG A 211 4.84 -11.27 -11.21
C ARG A 211 4.30 -10.94 -9.82
N ASP A 212 3.08 -10.42 -9.73
CA ASP A 212 2.49 -9.99 -8.46
C ASP A 212 2.33 -11.15 -7.48
N ALA A 213 1.89 -12.32 -7.95
CA ALA A 213 1.75 -13.54 -7.17
C ALA A 213 3.11 -14.08 -6.69
N PHE A 214 4.14 -14.06 -7.54
CA PHE A 214 5.48 -14.53 -7.19
C PHE A 214 6.07 -13.74 -6.03
N TYR A 215 6.09 -12.40 -6.13
CA TYR A 215 6.61 -11.57 -5.04
C TYR A 215 5.75 -11.70 -3.79
N ALA A 216 4.42 -11.71 -3.89
CA ALA A 216 3.56 -11.91 -2.73
C ALA A 216 3.80 -13.26 -2.05
N ALA A 217 4.04 -14.33 -2.82
CA ALA A 217 4.35 -15.66 -2.30
C ALA A 217 5.72 -15.72 -1.63
N LEU A 218 6.72 -14.99 -2.12
CA LEU A 218 8.01 -14.86 -1.42
C LEU A 218 7.85 -14.19 -0.05
N GLY A 219 7.10 -13.09 0.01
CA GLY A 219 6.81 -12.40 1.27
C GLY A 219 6.02 -13.26 2.25
N PHE A 220 4.97 -13.93 1.76
CA PHE A 220 4.17 -14.83 2.58
C PHE A 220 4.96 -16.07 3.04
N GLY A 221 5.79 -16.63 2.16
CA GLY A 221 6.71 -17.73 2.46
C GLY A 221 7.70 -17.36 3.56
N TYR A 222 8.32 -16.19 3.48
CA TYR A 222 9.17 -15.68 4.56
C TYR A 222 8.40 -15.61 5.90
N ASN A 223 7.20 -15.05 5.89
CA ASN A 223 6.38 -14.98 7.11
C ASN A 223 5.95 -16.36 7.63
N LEU A 224 5.73 -17.34 6.76
CA LEU A 224 5.48 -18.74 7.14
C LEU A 224 6.69 -19.36 7.84
N VAL A 225 7.90 -19.20 7.30
CA VAL A 225 9.11 -19.75 7.92
C VAL A 225 9.32 -19.18 9.32
N VAL A 226 9.09 -17.88 9.48
CA VAL A 226 9.14 -17.20 10.78
C VAL A 226 8.04 -17.68 11.72
N ALA A 227 6.80 -17.85 11.23
CA ALA A 227 5.65 -18.23 12.06
C ALA A 227 5.76 -19.63 12.70
N PHE A 228 6.48 -20.55 12.06
CA PHE A 228 6.63 -21.92 12.52
C PHE A 228 7.97 -22.20 13.20
N ASP A 229 8.77 -21.16 13.48
CA ASP A 229 10.11 -21.28 14.06
C ASP A 229 10.98 -22.31 13.33
N LEU A 230 10.84 -22.44 12.01
CA LEU A 230 11.58 -23.44 11.22
C LEU A 230 13.10 -23.19 11.24
N ILE A 231 13.51 -21.99 11.63
CA ILE A 231 14.90 -21.60 11.91
C ILE A 231 14.88 -20.79 13.21
N SER A 232 15.89 -20.93 14.07
CA SER A 232 16.00 -20.11 15.27
C SER A 232 16.20 -18.64 14.92
N TYR A 233 15.21 -17.81 15.22
CA TYR A 233 15.22 -16.38 14.91
C TYR A 233 15.21 -15.54 16.19
N SER A 234 15.86 -14.38 16.14
CA SER A 234 15.74 -13.37 17.21
C SER A 234 14.35 -12.72 17.20
N GLU A 235 13.86 -12.23 18.35
CA GLU A 235 12.59 -11.48 18.46
C GLU A 235 12.46 -10.32 17.45
N MET A 236 13.59 -9.72 17.04
CA MET A 236 13.67 -8.72 15.97
C MET A 236 13.05 -9.19 14.65
N ILE A 237 13.30 -10.44 14.25
CA ILE A 237 12.84 -11.01 12.99
C ILE A 237 11.33 -11.25 13.03
N VAL A 238 10.81 -11.72 14.17
CA VAL A 238 9.38 -11.90 14.42
C VAL A 238 8.64 -10.56 14.31
N ASN A 239 9.18 -9.51 14.92
CA ASN A 239 8.57 -8.18 14.93
C ASN A 239 8.63 -7.45 13.57
N THR A 240 9.59 -7.80 12.72
CA THR A 240 9.76 -7.19 11.39
C THR A 240 9.11 -7.99 10.26
N ALA A 241 8.64 -9.22 10.53
CA ALA A 241 8.17 -10.14 9.50
C ALA A 241 7.00 -9.57 8.67
N LEU A 242 5.99 -9.00 9.33
CA LEU A 242 4.86 -8.37 8.64
C LEU A 242 5.30 -7.25 7.69
N ILE A 243 6.29 -6.44 8.11
CA ILE A 243 6.84 -5.33 7.31
C ILE A 243 7.53 -5.89 6.06
N VAL A 244 8.37 -6.91 6.22
CA VAL A 244 9.04 -7.58 5.10
C VAL A 244 8.01 -8.16 4.13
N GLY A 245 7.03 -8.92 4.62
CA GLY A 245 5.96 -9.49 3.80
C GLY A 245 5.19 -8.45 2.98
N ILE A 246 4.99 -7.25 3.53
CA ILE A 246 4.31 -6.15 2.83
C ILE A 246 5.21 -5.45 1.81
N CYS A 247 6.52 -5.34 2.06
CA CYS A 247 7.47 -4.88 1.04
C CYS A 247 7.40 -5.74 -0.23
N PHE A 248 7.21 -7.06 -0.06
CA PHE A 248 6.99 -7.99 -1.15
C PHE A 248 5.63 -7.84 -1.88
N LEU A 249 4.66 -7.13 -1.31
CA LEU A 249 3.42 -6.74 -2.00
C LEU A 249 3.59 -5.51 -2.91
N TYR A 250 4.77 -4.90 -2.97
CA TYR A 250 5.01 -3.71 -3.78
C TYR A 250 4.52 -3.83 -5.25
N PRO A 251 4.80 -4.92 -5.99
CA PRO A 251 4.27 -5.08 -7.36
C PRO A 251 2.74 -5.06 -7.42
N THR A 252 2.08 -5.70 -6.45
CA THR A 252 0.61 -5.70 -6.33
C THR A 252 0.07 -4.30 -6.08
N ILE A 253 0.74 -3.52 -5.20
CA ILE A 253 0.38 -2.13 -4.92
C ILE A 253 0.48 -1.29 -6.20
N VAL A 254 1.55 -1.45 -6.97
CA VAL A 254 1.74 -0.75 -8.26
C VAL A 254 0.64 -1.11 -9.24
N THR A 255 0.27 -2.38 -9.37
CA THR A 255 -0.82 -2.83 -10.23
C THR A 255 -2.17 -2.25 -9.78
N ASN A 256 -2.52 -2.37 -8.51
CA ASN A 256 -3.76 -1.83 -7.94
C ASN A 256 -3.91 -0.34 -8.21
N ARG A 257 -2.81 0.40 -8.06
CA ARG A 257 -2.77 1.82 -8.35
C ARG A 257 -3.02 2.12 -9.82
N LYS A 258 -2.36 1.40 -10.73
CA LYS A 258 -2.55 1.59 -12.18
C LYS A 258 -4.03 1.45 -12.55
N ILE A 259 -4.71 0.48 -11.96
CA ILE A 259 -6.14 0.25 -12.15
C ILE A 259 -6.96 1.44 -11.64
N ALA A 260 -6.74 1.87 -10.40
CA ALA A 260 -7.47 2.99 -9.80
C ALA A 260 -7.25 4.33 -10.54
N LEU A 261 -6.02 4.58 -11.02
CA LEU A 261 -5.71 5.77 -11.81
C LEU A 261 -6.43 5.75 -13.16
N LYS A 262 -6.42 4.61 -13.86
CA LYS A 262 -7.10 4.48 -15.15
C LYS A 262 -8.62 4.62 -15.00
N GLN A 263 -9.22 4.02 -13.97
CA GLN A 263 -10.64 4.22 -13.66
C GLN A 263 -10.94 5.72 -13.49
N ARG A 264 -10.15 6.44 -12.68
CA ARG A 264 -10.35 7.88 -12.45
C ARG A 264 -10.15 8.72 -13.71
N GLU A 265 -9.20 8.35 -14.56
CA GLU A 265 -8.94 9.00 -15.84
C GLU A 265 -10.16 8.86 -16.77
N VAL A 266 -10.66 7.63 -16.93
CA VAL A 266 -11.84 7.33 -17.75
C VAL A 266 -13.10 7.99 -17.20
N SER A 267 -13.35 7.93 -15.88
CA SER A 267 -14.50 8.61 -15.26
C SER A 267 -14.51 10.12 -15.50
N LYS A 268 -13.34 10.76 -15.55
CA LYS A 268 -13.25 12.20 -15.81
C LYS A 268 -13.54 12.57 -17.25
N GLU A 269 -13.11 11.73 -18.18
CA GLU A 269 -13.33 11.93 -19.61
C GLU A 269 -14.80 11.68 -19.98
N ILE A 270 -15.44 10.72 -19.33
CA ILE A 270 -16.87 10.45 -19.52
C ILE A 270 -17.72 11.61 -18.97
N GLY A 271 -17.34 12.19 -17.82
CA GLY A 271 -18.03 13.35 -17.25
C GLY A 271 -19.51 13.07 -17.00
N ASP A 272 -20.38 13.89 -17.61
CA ASP A 272 -21.83 13.85 -17.40
C ASP A 272 -22.49 12.61 -18.04
N ASP A 273 -21.84 11.96 -19.01
CA ASP A 273 -22.35 10.75 -19.67
C ASP A 273 -22.13 9.46 -18.84
N PHE A 274 -21.75 9.57 -17.56
CA PHE A 274 -21.32 8.41 -16.76
C PHE A 274 -22.38 7.32 -16.70
N GLU A 275 -23.65 7.70 -16.53
CA GLU A 275 -24.76 6.76 -16.44
C GLU A 275 -24.96 5.98 -17.74
N TYR A 276 -24.73 6.62 -18.89
CA TYR A 276 -24.81 5.99 -20.21
C TYR A 276 -23.74 4.90 -20.39
N TYR A 277 -22.47 5.22 -20.13
CA TYR A 277 -21.37 4.23 -20.27
C TYR A 277 -21.36 3.18 -19.15
N TYR A 278 -21.93 3.48 -17.99
CA TYR A 278 -22.06 2.52 -16.89
C TYR A 278 -23.21 1.54 -17.11
N ASN A 279 -24.26 1.94 -17.84
CA ASN A 279 -25.34 1.06 -18.25
C ASN A 279 -24.91 0.18 -19.43
N ASP A 280 -24.53 -1.04 -19.09
CA ASP A 280 -24.05 -2.10 -19.99
C ASP A 280 -25.11 -2.63 -20.98
N GLU A 281 -26.34 -2.10 -20.98
CA GLU A 281 -27.40 -2.49 -21.91
C GLU A 281 -27.12 -2.07 -23.35
N ASN A 282 -26.51 -0.89 -23.53
CA ASN A 282 -26.24 -0.31 -24.85
C ASN A 282 -24.78 -0.48 -25.29
N ASN A 283 -23.99 -1.29 -24.57
CA ASN A 283 -22.56 -1.44 -24.81
C ASN A 283 -22.29 -2.24 -26.11
N PRO A 284 -21.76 -1.62 -27.18
CA PRO A 284 -21.52 -2.30 -28.45
C PRO A 284 -20.35 -3.29 -28.39
N TYR A 285 -19.58 -3.28 -27.31
CA TYR A 285 -18.40 -4.13 -27.09
C TYR A 285 -18.66 -5.31 -26.14
N LYS A 286 -19.91 -5.54 -25.71
CA LYS A 286 -20.29 -6.57 -24.73
C LYS A 286 -20.12 -8.01 -25.24
N SER A 287 -19.98 -8.19 -26.55
CA SER A 287 -19.91 -9.50 -27.24
C SER A 287 -18.51 -9.87 -27.76
N LEU A 288 -17.47 -9.08 -27.47
CA LEU A 288 -16.05 -9.37 -27.77
C LEU A 288 -15.34 -9.95 -26.53
#